data_AF-A0A1H0L7F2-F1
#
_entry.id   AF-A0A1H0L7F2-F1
#
_cell.length_a   1.000
_cell.length_b   1.000
_cell.length_c   1.000
_cell.angle_alpha   90.00
_cell.angle_beta   90.00
_cell.angle_gamma   90.00
#
_symmetry.space_group_name_H-M   'P 1'
#
loop_
_entity.id
_entity.type
_entity.pdbx_description
1 polymer ?
#
loop_
_entity_poly.entity_id
_entity_poly.type
_entity_poly.pdbx_seq_one_letter_code
_entity_poly.pdbx_strand_id
1 'polypeptide(L)'
;MEFASEAELAEYVETVTQQAIDATAQAFREGEPDVENWLKAEFAGRGFEITDDDWLAELGAQIRAGDTVVVVDPDDVSTVDDDD
;
A
#
# COMPACT_ATOMS: atom_id res chain seq x y z
N MET A 1 19.83 -7.63 -1.77
CA MET A 1 19.58 -7.09 -0.42
C MET A 1 19.57 -8.29 0.51
N GLU A 2 20.38 -8.31 1.55
CA GLU A 2 20.43 -9.42 2.53
C GLU A 2 19.90 -8.84 3.84
N PHE A 3 18.75 -9.34 4.32
CA PHE A 3 18.14 -8.94 5.58
C PHE A 3 18.71 -9.78 6.71
N ALA A 4 19.06 -9.15 7.84
CA ALA A 4 19.70 -9.86 8.95
C ALA A 4 18.70 -10.65 9.81
N SER A 5 17.38 -10.43 9.64
CA SER A 5 16.32 -11.16 10.33
C SER A 5 14.97 -11.07 9.60
N GLU A 6 14.04 -11.97 9.94
CA GLU A 6 12.64 -11.92 9.47
C GLU A 6 11.93 -10.63 9.91
N ALA A 7 12.27 -10.10 11.09
CA ALA A 7 11.74 -8.84 11.59
C ALA A 7 12.18 -7.63 10.74
N GLU A 8 13.45 -7.60 10.31
CA GLU A 8 13.95 -6.55 9.41
C GLU A 8 13.35 -6.65 8.01
N LEU A 9 13.05 -7.87 7.54
CA LEU A 9 12.32 -8.06 6.29
C LEU A 9 10.88 -7.53 6.42
N ALA A 10 10.19 -7.83 7.53
CA ALA A 10 8.84 -7.34 7.79
C ALA A 10 8.78 -5.81 7.86
N GLU A 11 9.68 -5.17 8.62
CA GLU A 11 9.78 -3.71 8.71
C GLU A 11 10.08 -3.07 7.34
N TYR A 12 10.95 -3.71 6.56
CA TYR A 12 11.24 -3.24 5.20
C TYR A 12 10.02 -3.33 4.28
N VAL A 13 9.31 -4.47 4.29
CA VAL A 13 8.10 -4.67 3.49
C VAL A 13 7.03 -3.65 3.87
N GLU A 14 6.78 -3.44 5.17
CA GLU A 14 5.85 -2.43 5.69
C GLU A 14 6.22 -1.03 5.19
N THR A 15 7.50 -0.65 5.36
CA THR A 15 8.01 0.66 4.95
C THR A 15 7.85 0.91 3.46
N VAL A 16 8.19 -0.07 2.61
CA VAL A 16 8.10 0.05 1.16
C VAL A 16 6.65 0.12 0.69
N THR A 17 5.78 -0.67 1.33
CA THR A 17 4.35 -0.70 1.09
C THR A 17 3.71 0.66 1.40
N GLN A 18 3.99 1.21 2.59
CA GLN A 18 3.48 2.52 2.99
C GLN A 18 3.94 3.63 2.03
N GLN A 19 5.20 3.60 1.60
CA GLN A 19 5.72 4.57 0.62
C GLN A 19 5.02 4.50 -0.74
N ALA A 20 4.61 3.31 -1.20
CA ALA A 20 3.88 3.17 -2.45
C ALA A 20 2.45 3.71 -2.35
N ILE A 21 1.81 3.47 -1.20
CA ILE A 21 0.48 4.00 -0.87
C ILE A 21 0.51 5.52 -0.79
N ASP A 22 1.45 6.10 -0.03
CA ASP A 22 1.58 7.55 0.13
C ASP A 22 1.84 8.26 -1.21
N ALA A 23 2.72 7.69 -2.03
CA ALA A 23 3.00 8.21 -3.37
C ALA A 23 1.76 8.18 -4.26
N THR A 24 0.99 7.09 -4.22
CA THR A 24 -0.26 7.00 -4.99
C THR A 24 -1.30 7.98 -4.46
N ALA A 25 -1.47 8.10 -3.15
CA ALA A 25 -2.41 9.04 -2.55
C ALA A 25 -2.06 10.49 -2.91
N GLN A 26 -0.77 10.82 -2.97
CA GLN A 26 -0.32 12.11 -3.47
C GLN A 26 -0.68 12.30 -4.96
N ALA A 27 -0.37 11.33 -5.83
CA ALA A 27 -0.68 11.42 -7.25
C ALA A 27 -2.20 11.57 -7.50
N PHE A 28 -3.03 10.86 -6.75
CA PHE A 28 -4.48 10.99 -6.80
C PHE A 28 -4.94 12.40 -6.40
N ARG A 29 -4.39 12.97 -5.32
CA ARG A 29 -4.67 14.36 -4.90
C ARG A 29 -4.22 15.40 -5.94
N GLU A 30 -3.18 15.08 -6.71
CA GLU A 30 -2.68 15.92 -7.81
C GLU A 30 -3.53 15.80 -9.10
N GLY A 31 -4.47 14.85 -9.14
CA GLY A 31 -5.48 14.74 -10.20
C GLY A 31 -5.37 13.48 -11.07
N GLU A 32 -4.51 12.51 -10.71
CA GLU A 32 -4.45 11.24 -11.44
C GLU A 32 -5.70 10.37 -11.16
N PRO A 33 -6.43 9.91 -12.19
CA PRO A 33 -7.70 9.21 -12.01
C PRO A 33 -7.55 7.71 -11.70
N ASP A 34 -6.46 7.06 -12.13
CA ASP A 34 -6.27 5.60 -12.11
C ASP A 34 -5.40 5.14 -10.94
N VAL A 35 -5.95 5.20 -9.73
CA VAL A 35 -5.29 4.84 -8.46
C VAL A 35 -4.68 3.44 -8.47
N GLU A 36 -5.41 2.42 -8.94
CA GLU A 36 -4.94 1.02 -8.92
C GLU A 36 -3.77 0.80 -9.86
N ASN A 37 -3.79 1.45 -11.03
CA ASN A 37 -2.70 1.35 -11.99
C ASN A 37 -1.43 2.04 -11.45
N TRP A 38 -1.59 3.15 -10.74
CA TRP A 38 -0.49 3.81 -10.03
C TRP A 38 0.06 2.97 -8.89
N LEU A 39 -0.79 2.35 -8.06
CA LEU A 39 -0.34 1.39 -7.04
C LEU A 39 0.48 0.27 -7.69
N LYS A 40 -0.05 -0.40 -8.73
CA LYS A 40 0.70 -1.45 -9.45
C LYS A 40 2.07 -0.95 -9.93
N ALA A 41 2.13 0.25 -10.49
CA ALA A 41 3.39 0.85 -10.96
C ALA A 41 4.37 1.18 -9.82
N GLU A 42 3.88 1.73 -8.71
CA GLU A 42 4.70 2.10 -7.55
C GLU A 42 5.29 0.86 -6.86
N PHE A 43 4.49 -0.21 -6.68
CA PHE A 43 4.96 -1.48 -6.13
C PHE A 43 5.95 -2.16 -7.08
N ALA A 44 5.64 -2.22 -8.39
CA ALA A 44 6.55 -2.79 -9.39
C ALA A 44 7.88 -2.04 -9.45
N GLY A 45 7.87 -0.70 -9.36
CA GLY A 45 9.07 0.13 -9.30
C GLY A 45 9.94 -0.13 -8.06
N ARG A 46 9.33 -0.65 -6.98
CA ARG A 46 10.02 -1.06 -5.74
C ARG A 46 10.37 -2.55 -5.69
N GLY A 47 10.08 -3.30 -6.76
CA GLY A 47 10.39 -4.73 -6.87
C GLY A 47 9.33 -5.66 -6.30
N PHE A 48 8.11 -5.17 -6.07
CA PHE A 48 6.97 -5.94 -5.57
C PHE A 48 5.94 -6.14 -6.69
N GLU A 49 5.43 -7.36 -6.83
CA GLU A 49 4.32 -7.66 -7.73
C GLU A 49 3.05 -7.86 -6.91
N ILE A 50 2.03 -7.03 -7.17
CA ILE A 50 0.70 -7.23 -6.60
C ILE A 50 -0.04 -8.23 -7.49
N THR A 51 -0.36 -9.39 -6.93
CA THR A 51 -1.15 -10.43 -7.59
C THR A 51 -2.58 -10.52 -7.06
N ASP A 52 -2.85 -9.88 -5.92
CA ASP A 52 -4.17 -9.82 -5.31
C ASP A 52 -4.92 -8.56 -5.80
N ASP A 53 -5.84 -8.76 -6.74
CA ASP A 53 -6.65 -7.67 -7.30
C ASP A 53 -7.74 -7.17 -6.34
N ASP A 54 -8.21 -8.00 -5.40
CA ASP A 54 -9.20 -7.61 -4.38
C ASP A 54 -8.54 -6.67 -3.36
N TRP A 55 -7.38 -7.05 -2.84
CA TRP A 55 -6.57 -6.21 -1.95
C TRP A 55 -6.23 -4.86 -2.60
N LEU A 56 -5.88 -4.87 -3.88
CA LEU A 56 -5.60 -3.65 -4.62
C LEU A 56 -6.82 -2.74 -4.75
N ALA A 57 -8.00 -3.32 -4.99
CA ALA A 57 -9.24 -2.57 -5.07
C ALA A 57 -9.61 -1.95 -3.72
N GLU A 58 -9.37 -2.65 -2.60
CA GLU A 58 -9.55 -2.13 -1.25
C GLU A 58 -8.61 -0.95 -0.95
N LEU A 59 -7.32 -1.08 -1.27
CA LEU A 59 -6.36 0.02 -1.15
C LEU A 59 -6.79 1.23 -2.00
N GLY A 60 -7.22 0.97 -3.23
CA GLY A 60 -7.72 2.01 -4.13
C GLY A 60 -8.97 2.70 -3.59
N ALA A 61 -9.87 1.98 -2.93
CA ALA A 61 -11.06 2.55 -2.30
C ALA A 61 -10.69 3.46 -1.12
N GLN A 62 -9.77 3.03 -0.25
CA GLN A 62 -9.34 3.81 0.91
C GLN A 62 -8.59 5.09 0.51
N ILE A 63 -7.71 5.02 -0.50
CA ILE A 63 -7.02 6.21 -1.04
C ILE A 63 -8.02 7.24 -1.56
N ARG A 64 -9.08 6.78 -2.25
CA ARG A 64 -10.14 7.66 -2.75
C ARG A 64 -11.02 8.25 -1.65
N ALA A 65 -11.25 7.49 -0.58
CA ALA A 65 -11.95 7.97 0.61
C ALA A 65 -11.14 9.04 1.37
N GLY A 66 -9.82 9.07 1.17
CA GLY A 66 -8.91 9.99 1.84
C GLY A 66 -8.46 9.49 3.21
N ASP A 67 -8.74 8.23 3.53
CA ASP A 67 -8.33 7.58 4.76
C ASP A 67 -6.80 7.38 4.79
N THR A 68 -6.23 7.42 6.00
CA THR A 68 -4.83 7.05 6.20
C THR A 68 -4.76 5.53 6.18
N VAL A 69 -4.35 4.98 5.03
CA VAL A 69 -4.16 3.54 4.89
C VAL A 69 -2.91 3.15 5.66
N VAL A 70 -3.08 2.31 6.69
CA VAL A 70 -1.98 1.68 7.43
C VAL A 70 -2.02 0.20 7.09
N VAL A 71 -0.94 -0.31 6.50
CA VAL A 71 -0.81 -1.74 6.26
C VAL A 71 -0.29 -2.39 7.53
N VAL A 72 -1.17 -3.13 8.23
CA VAL A 72 -0.81 -3.79 9.49
C VAL A 72 -0.21 -5.18 9.28
N ASP A 73 -0.49 -5.83 8.14
CA ASP A 73 0.20 -7.02 7.65
C ASP A 73 -0.35 -7.33 6.24
N PRO A 74 0.46 -7.72 5.24
CA PRO A 74 -0.08 -8.14 3.94
C PRO A 74 -0.87 -9.47 4.00
N ASP A 75 -0.75 -10.26 5.08
CA ASP A 75 -1.54 -11.48 5.32
C ASP A 75 -2.71 -11.27 6.30
N ASP A 76 -2.79 -10.11 7.00
CA ASP A 76 -3.84 -9.81 7.99
C ASP A 76 -4.38 -8.38 7.79
N VAL A 77 -5.39 -8.25 6.92
CA VAL A 77 -6.21 -7.04 6.82
C VAL A 77 -7.15 -6.95 8.02
N SER A 78 -6.61 -6.53 9.17
CA SER A 78 -7.42 -5.94 10.23
C SER A 78 -7.75 -4.50 9.82
N THR A 79 -8.98 -4.29 9.36
CA THR A 79 -9.55 -2.95 9.16
C THR A 79 -9.37 -2.18 10.46
N VAL A 80 -8.55 -1.12 10.47
CA VAL A 80 -8.58 -0.14 11.55
C VAL A 80 -9.89 0.62 11.40
N ASP A 81 -10.93 0.11 12.06
CA ASP A 81 -12.16 0.84 12.32
C ASP A 81 -11.77 2.04 13.20
N ASP A 82 -11.91 3.24 12.64
CA ASP A 82 -11.85 4.51 13.37
C ASP A 82 -13.11 4.57 14.27
N ASP A 83 -13.06 3.89 15.42
CA ASP A 83 -14.13 3.89 16.43
C ASP A 83 -13.87 5.07 17.41
N ASP A 84 -14.64 6.15 17.19
CA ASP A 84 -15.13 7.24 18.10
C ASP A 84 -14.18 7.95 19.09
#